data_AF-A0A485AJV1-F1
#
_entry.id   AF-A0A485AJV1-F1
#
_cell.length_a   1.000
_cell.length_b   1.000
_cell.length_c   1.000
_cell.angle_alpha   90.00
_cell.angle_beta   90.00
_cell.angle_gamma   90.00
#
_symmetry.space_group_name_H-M   'P 1'
#
loop_
_entity.id
_entity.type
_entity.pdbx_description
1 polymer ?
#
loop_
_entity_poly.entity_id
_entity_poly.type
_entity_poly.pdbx_seq_one_letter_code
_entity_poly.pdbx_strand_id
1 'polypeptide(L)'
;MLNLARKKPADAEQVYAYGLYMSGNGQDQAALTHLAALPASQWTDNIRELDTRLRSDQVIAQANRLRDGGQETQAIALLKQAARIRAHSLDAG
;
A
#
# COMPACT_ATOMS: atom_id res chain seq x y z
N MET A 1 -3.49 27.87 -26.33
CA MET A 1 -2.81 26.64 -26.81
C MET A 1 -2.69 25.69 -25.63
N LEU A 2 -3.33 24.53 -25.66
CA LEU A 2 -3.16 23.50 -24.64
C LEU A 2 -1.71 23.01 -24.71
N ASN A 3 -0.93 23.31 -23.66
CA ASN A 3 0.36 22.66 -23.47
C ASN A 3 0.07 21.19 -23.19
N LEU A 4 0.23 20.36 -24.22
CA LEU A 4 0.20 18.91 -24.12
C LEU A 4 1.23 18.52 -23.06
N ALA A 5 0.72 18.14 -21.89
CA ALA A 5 1.50 17.57 -20.80
C ALA A 5 2.46 16.56 -21.41
N ARG A 6 3.76 16.85 -21.33
CA ARG A 6 4.80 15.90 -21.70
C ARG A 6 4.45 14.61 -20.98
N LYS A 7 4.13 13.54 -21.72
CA LYS A 7 4.02 12.18 -21.18
C LYS A 7 5.33 11.90 -20.45
N LYS A 8 5.37 12.18 -19.16
CA LYS A 8 6.45 11.78 -18.29
C LYS A 8 6.16 10.32 -17.97
N PRO A 9 6.99 9.36 -18.39
CA PRO A 9 6.93 8.05 -17.78
C PRO A 9 7.12 8.28 -16.27
N ALA A 10 6.16 7.80 -15.47
CA ALA A 10 6.13 7.94 -14.01
C ALA A 10 5.58 9.28 -13.45
N ASP A 11 4.41 9.73 -13.93
CA ASP A 11 3.62 10.72 -13.18
C ASP A 11 3.12 10.09 -11.86
N ALA A 12 3.57 10.63 -10.73
CA ALA A 12 3.21 10.12 -9.41
C ALA A 12 1.70 10.15 -9.15
N GLU A 13 0.96 11.12 -9.71
CA GLU A 13 -0.50 11.17 -9.56
C GLU A 13 -1.18 10.03 -10.30
N GLN A 14 -0.71 9.70 -11.51
CA GLN A 14 -1.22 8.57 -12.28
C GLN A 14 -0.95 7.25 -11.58
N VAL A 15 0.28 7.06 -11.09
CA VAL A 15 0.69 5.85 -10.36
C VAL A 15 -0.17 5.67 -9.11
N TYR A 16 -0.39 6.74 -8.36
CA TYR A 16 -1.27 6.74 -7.18
C TYR A 16 -2.73 6.38 -7.54
N ALA A 17 -3.31 7.04 -8.54
CA ALA A 17 -4.70 6.82 -8.95
C ALA A 17 -4.93 5.38 -9.43
N TYR A 18 -4.00 4.82 -10.20
CA TYR A 18 -4.10 3.44 -10.66
C TYR A 18 -3.89 2.43 -9.52
N GLY A 19 -2.97 2.74 -8.59
CA GLY A 19 -2.81 2.00 -7.33
C GLY A 19 -4.11 1.93 -6.53
N LEU A 20 -4.81 3.06 -6.36
CA LEU A 20 -6.11 3.12 -5.69
C LEU A 20 -7.17 2.26 -6.41
N TYR A 21 -7.25 2.35 -7.73
CA TYR A 21 -8.19 1.55 -8.51
C TYR A 21 -7.97 0.05 -8.31
N MET A 22 -6.73 -0.42 -8.38
CA MET A 22 -6.40 -1.83 -8.14
C MET A 22 -6.72 -2.26 -6.70
N SER A 23 -6.38 -1.44 -5.70
CA SER A 23 -6.74 -1.71 -4.30
C SER A 23 -8.25 -1.79 -4.09
N GLY A 24 -9.01 -0.87 -4.69
CA GLY A 24 -10.48 -0.89 -4.64
C GLY A 24 -11.11 -2.15 -5.24
N ASN A 25 -10.38 -2.84 -6.13
CA ASN A 25 -10.77 -4.11 -6.74
C ASN A 25 -10.17 -5.35 -6.03
N GLY A 26 -9.56 -5.18 -4.86
CA GLY A 26 -8.92 -6.26 -4.10
C GLY A 26 -7.60 -6.76 -4.70
N GLN A 27 -6.99 -6.01 -5.61
CA GLN A 27 -5.73 -6.36 -6.28
C GLN A 27 -4.52 -5.77 -5.55
N ASP A 28 -4.47 -5.90 -4.23
CA ASP A 28 -3.49 -5.21 -3.37
C ASP A 28 -2.03 -5.49 -3.75
N GLN A 29 -1.70 -6.74 -4.11
CA GLN A 29 -0.34 -7.10 -4.55
C GLN A 29 0.03 -6.44 -5.89
N ALA A 30 -0.94 -6.32 -6.81
CA ALA A 30 -0.73 -5.64 -8.09
C ALA A 30 -0.57 -4.13 -7.86
N ALA A 31 -1.37 -3.56 -6.95
CA ALA A 31 -1.23 -2.17 -6.51
C ALA A 31 0.18 -1.90 -5.97
N LEU A 32 0.67 -2.70 -5.02
CA LEU A 32 2.03 -2.58 -4.47
C LEU A 32 3.11 -2.66 -5.55
N THR A 33 2.99 -3.61 -6.48
CA THR A 33 3.95 -3.78 -7.59
C THR A 33 3.96 -2.56 -8.51
N HIS A 34 2.80 -1.97 -8.77
CA HIS A 34 2.67 -0.76 -9.60
C HIS A 34 3.26 0.47 -8.91
N LEU A 35 3.00 0.67 -7.61
CA LEU A 35 3.60 1.77 -6.85
C LEU A 35 5.13 1.67 -6.83
N ALA A 36 5.67 0.45 -6.68
CA ALA A 36 7.11 0.19 -6.67
C ALA A 36 7.81 0.43 -8.02
N ALA A 37 7.07 0.59 -9.13
CA ALA A 37 7.63 0.98 -10.42
C ALA A 37 8.10 2.45 -10.44
N LEU A 38 7.62 3.28 -9.51
CA LEU A 38 8.07 4.64 -9.30
C LEU A 38 9.28 4.66 -8.35
N PRO A 39 10.40 5.33 -8.71
CA PRO A 39 11.53 5.49 -7.78
C PRO A 39 11.07 6.11 -6.46
N ALA A 40 11.56 5.61 -5.32
CA ALA A 40 11.14 6.08 -4.00
C ALA A 40 11.33 7.60 -3.77
N SER A 41 12.30 8.22 -4.45
CA SER A 41 12.51 9.67 -4.43
C SER A 41 11.38 10.49 -5.09
N GLN A 42 10.53 9.84 -5.88
CA GLN A 42 9.36 10.44 -6.52
C GLN A 42 8.06 10.11 -5.79
N TRP A 43 8.10 9.33 -4.71
CA TRP A 43 6.91 9.01 -3.94
C TRP A 43 6.38 10.27 -3.26
N THR A 44 5.09 10.50 -3.42
CA THR A 44 4.32 11.48 -2.65
C THR A 44 3.85 10.85 -1.34
N ASP A 45 3.36 11.68 -0.41
CA ASP A 45 2.84 11.18 0.86
C ASP A 45 1.62 10.27 0.64
N ASN A 46 0.80 10.58 -0.36
CA ASN A 46 -0.31 9.72 -0.79
C ASN A 46 0.14 8.33 -1.23
N ILE A 47 1.28 8.23 -1.95
CA ILE A 47 1.84 6.94 -2.37
C ILE A 47 2.39 6.18 -1.16
N ARG A 48 3.11 6.85 -0.25
CA ARG A 48 3.64 6.25 0.98
C ARG A 48 2.52 5.71 1.87
N GLU A 49 1.45 6.48 2.03
CA GLU A 49 0.30 6.10 2.83
C GLU A 49 -0.44 4.90 2.21
N LEU A 50 -0.63 4.91 0.88
CA LEU A 50 -1.25 3.78 0.19
C LEU A 50 -0.40 2.50 0.29
N ASP A 51 0.92 2.58 0.07
CA ASP A 51 1.82 1.43 0.25
C ASP A 51 1.77 0.89 1.68
N THR A 52 1.82 1.76 2.69
CA THR A 52 1.73 1.36 4.10
C THR A 52 0.40 0.66 4.39
N ARG A 53 -0.72 1.23 3.95
CA ARG A 53 -2.04 0.64 4.14
C ARG A 53 -2.12 -0.74 3.52
N LEU A 54 -1.71 -0.88 2.27
CA LEU A 54 -1.71 -2.14 1.54
C LEU A 54 -0.87 -3.22 2.23
N ARG A 55 0.33 -2.88 2.72
CA ARG A 55 1.19 -3.81 3.47
C ARG A 55 0.56 -4.23 4.80
N SER A 56 -0.03 -3.29 5.53
CA SER A 56 -0.77 -3.57 6.76
C SER A 56 -1.93 -4.52 6.50
N ASP A 57 -2.70 -4.29 5.43
CA ASP A 57 -3.88 -5.07 5.09
C ASP A 57 -3.52 -6.52 4.72
N GLN A 58 -2.38 -6.75 4.05
CA GLN A 58 -1.86 -8.09 3.80
C GLN A 58 -1.56 -8.87 5.09
N VAL A 59 -0.93 -8.21 6.07
CA VAL A 59 -0.62 -8.81 7.38
C VAL A 59 -1.92 -9.11 8.14
N ILE A 60 -2.89 -8.21 8.12
CA ILE A 60 -4.21 -8.41 8.73
C ILE A 60 -4.94 -9.59 8.06
N ALA A 61 -4.92 -9.67 6.73
CA ALA A 61 -5.54 -10.78 6.01
C ALA A 61 -4.89 -12.13 6.35
N GLN A 62 -3.56 -12.17 6.54
CA GLN A 62 -2.88 -13.36 7.03
C GLN A 62 -3.27 -13.69 8.47
N ALA A 63 -3.36 -12.69 9.35
CA ALA A 63 -3.79 -12.87 10.72
C ALA A 63 -5.21 -13.47 10.80
N ASN A 64 -6.13 -12.97 9.97
CA ASN A 64 -7.50 -13.50 9.89
C ASN A 64 -7.51 -14.97 9.48
N ARG A 65 -6.73 -15.36 8.44
CA ARG A 65 -6.61 -16.77 8.05
C ARG A 65 -6.07 -17.67 9.17
N LEU A 66 -5.09 -17.18 9.94
CA LEU A 66 -4.55 -17.92 11.08
C LEU A 66 -5.59 -18.08 12.19
N ARG A 67 -6.31 -17.02 12.52
CA ARG A 67 -7.41 -17.07 13.50
C ARG A 67 -8.49 -18.05 13.08
N ASP A 68 -8.92 -18.00 11.82
CA ASP A 68 -9.96 -18.88 11.28
C ASP A 68 -9.49 -20.36 11.28
N GLY A 69 -8.17 -20.59 11.23
CA GLY A 69 -7.53 -21.90 11.42
C GLY A 69 -7.18 -22.27 12.87
N GLY A 70 -7.62 -21.49 13.87
CA GLY A 70 -7.39 -21.75 15.29
C GLY A 70 -6.02 -21.33 15.84
N GLN A 71 -5.18 -20.67 15.04
CA GLN A 71 -3.82 -20.25 15.40
C GLN A 71 -3.80 -18.85 16.03
N GLU A 72 -4.58 -18.66 17.10
CA GLU A 72 -4.85 -17.34 17.71
C GLU A 72 -3.59 -16.58 18.12
N THR A 73 -2.62 -17.26 18.75
CA THR A 73 -1.37 -16.62 19.20
C THR A 73 -0.57 -16.03 18.03
N GLN A 74 -0.53 -16.72 16.88
CA GLN A 74 0.16 -16.24 15.70
C GLN A 74 -0.60 -15.08 15.04
N ALA A 75 -1.94 -15.16 14.99
CA ALA A 75 -2.79 -14.07 14.51
C ALA A 75 -2.56 -12.77 15.31
N ILE A 76 -2.54 -12.85 16.65
CA ILE A 76 -2.27 -11.70 17.53
C ILE A 76 -0.89 -11.10 17.26
N ALA A 77 0.14 -11.93 17.04
CA ALA A 77 1.48 -11.45 16.72
C ALA A 77 1.49 -10.63 15.42
N LEU A 78 0.79 -11.11 14.39
CA LEU A 78 0.65 -10.39 13.12
C LEU A 78 -0.18 -9.11 13.25
N LEU A 79 -1.27 -9.10 14.02
CA LEU A 79 -2.05 -7.88 14.25
C LEU A 79 -1.21 -6.79 14.94
N LYS A 80 -0.36 -7.17 15.89
CA LYS A 80 0.62 -6.25 16.50
C LYS A 80 1.64 -5.74 15.49
N GLN A 81 2.06 -6.57 14.54
CA GLN A 81 2.94 -6.15 13.44
C GLN A 81 2.25 -5.15 12.51
N ALA A 82 1.01 -5.41 12.09
CA ALA A 82 0.22 -4.51 11.26
C ALA A 82 0.04 -3.14 11.92
N ALA A 83 -0.25 -3.10 13.23
CA ALA A 83 -0.34 -1.86 13.99
C ALA A 83 0.97 -1.05 13.98
N ARG A 84 2.13 -1.71 14.07
CA ARG A 84 3.44 -1.05 13.97
C ARG A 84 3.71 -0.50 12.57
N ILE A 85 3.35 -1.25 11.52
CA ILE A 85 3.46 -0.78 10.13
C ILE A 85 2.67 0.52 9.96
N ARG A 86 1.43 0.56 10.45
CA ARG A 86 0.58 1.76 10.37
C ARG A 86 1.08 2.90 11.25
N ALA A 87 1.63 2.62 12.43
CA ALA A 87 2.21 3.67 13.28
C ALA A 87 3.41 4.36 12.60
N HIS A 88 4.24 3.59 11.88
CA HIS A 88 5.43 4.13 11.22
C HIS A 88 5.11 5.10 10.08
N SER A 89 3.92 5.05 9.45
CA SER A 89 3.54 6.05 8.43
C SER A 89 3.10 7.39 9.01
N LEU A 90 2.62 7.42 10.26
CA LEU A 90 2.17 8.65 10.91
C LEU A 90 3.34 9.53 11.40
N ASP A 91 4.51 8.94 11.60
CA ASP A 91 5.71 9.62 12.09
C ASP A 91 6.61 10.17 10.94
N ALA A 92 6.28 9.86 9.68
CA ALA A 92 7.13 10.13 8.51
C ALA A 92 6.66 11.29 7.61
N GLY A 93 5.65 12.05 8.04
CA GLY A 93 5.14 13.27 7.37
C GLY A 93 5.54 14.54 8.09
#